data_AF-A0A3B8R240-F1
#
_entry.id   AF-A0A3B8R240-F1
#
_cell.length_a   1.000
_cell.length_b   1.000
_cell.length_c   1.000
_cell.angle_alpha   90.00
_cell.angle_beta   90.00
_cell.angle_gamma   90.00
#
_symmetry.space_group_name_H-M   'P 1'
#
loop_
_entity.id
_entity.type
_entity.pdbx_description
1 polymer ?
#
loop_
_entity_poly.entity_id
_entity_poly.type
_entity_poly.pdbx_seq_one_letter_code
_entity_poly.pdbx_strand_id
1 'polypeptide(L)'
;MGPLVVANWKMNGSEQLLRAVVQEVGGLAEATVVLAVPAPYLSLTKGFGNTQVEWAGQNVHWLKSGPYTGEVSASMLVEMGVGWCLVGHSERRQHFSETD
;
A
#
# COMPACT_ATOMS: atom_id res chain seq x y z
N MET A 1 9.03 4.88 -20.43
CA MET A 1 8.34 4.67 -19.13
C MET A 1 7.26 3.65 -19.40
N GLY A 2 7.32 2.48 -18.76
CA GLY A 2 6.26 1.47 -18.87
C GLY A 2 4.99 1.93 -18.14
N PRO A 3 3.84 1.26 -18.35
CA PRO A 3 2.63 1.54 -17.59
C PRO A 3 2.85 1.37 -16.08
N LEU A 4 2.23 2.25 -15.30
CA LEU A 4 2.10 2.11 -13.85
C LEU A 4 0.70 1.56 -13.55
N VAL A 5 0.63 0.40 -12.90
CA VAL A 5 -0.61 -0.24 -12.50
C VAL A 5 -0.68 -0.29 -10.98
N VAL A 6 -1.63 0.45 -10.40
CA VAL A 6 -1.84 0.49 -8.96
C VAL A 6 -3.14 -0.23 -8.61
N ALA A 7 -3.03 -1.34 -7.88
CA ALA A 7 -4.19 -2.08 -7.41
C ALA A 7 -4.52 -1.70 -5.96
N ASN A 8 -5.60 -0.93 -5.78
CA ASN A 8 -6.15 -0.60 -4.47
C ASN A 8 -7.08 -1.71 -3.98
N TRP A 9 -6.65 -2.47 -2.98
CA TRP A 9 -7.44 -3.57 -2.41
C TRP A 9 -8.59 -3.09 -1.51
N LYS A 10 -8.60 -1.80 -1.15
CA LYS A 10 -9.52 -1.24 -0.15
C LYS A 10 -9.45 -2.07 1.13
N MET A 11 -10.56 -2.23 1.85
CA MET A 11 -10.65 -3.05 3.06
C MET A 11 -10.83 -4.55 2.74
N ASN A 12 -9.97 -5.13 1.89
CA ASN A 12 -9.98 -6.55 1.53
C ASN A 12 -8.56 -7.14 1.56
N GLY A 13 -8.47 -8.45 1.80
CA GLY A 13 -7.21 -9.18 1.70
C GLY A 13 -7.13 -10.39 2.63
N SER A 14 -6.09 -11.18 2.42
CA SER A 14 -5.60 -12.20 3.34
C SER A 14 -4.12 -12.46 3.01
N GLU A 15 -3.37 -13.08 3.92
CA GLU A 15 -1.99 -13.50 3.61
C GLU A 15 -1.95 -14.47 2.42
N GLN A 16 -2.90 -15.40 2.34
CA GLN A 16 -3.01 -16.34 1.24
C GLN A 16 -3.22 -15.62 -0.09
N LEU A 17 -4.11 -14.62 -0.13
CA LEU A 17 -4.35 -13.82 -1.32
C LEU A 17 -3.10 -13.01 -1.71
N LEU A 18 -2.42 -12.41 -0.73
CA LEU A 18 -1.17 -11.67 -0.95
C LEU A 18 -0.12 -12.55 -1.61
N ARG A 19 0.08 -13.77 -1.10
CA ARG A 19 1.02 -14.73 -1.68
C ARG A 19 0.64 -15.12 -3.10
N ALA A 20 -0.64 -15.45 -3.33
CA ALA A 20 -1.13 -15.84 -4.65
C ALA A 20 -0.94 -14.71 -5.68
N VAL A 21 -1.35 -13.48 -5.35
CA VAL A 21 -1.23 -12.34 -6.28
C VAL A 21 0.23 -12.05 -6.60
N VAL A 22 1.12 -12.04 -5.61
CA VAL A 22 2.55 -11.77 -5.85
C VAL A 22 3.19 -12.80 -6.76
N GLN A 23 2.80 -14.08 -6.64
CA GLN A 23 3.29 -15.14 -7.52
C GLN A 23 2.83 -14.95 -8.97
N GLU A 24 1.57 -14.55 -9.17
CA GLU A 24 0.98 -14.33 -10.50
C GLU A 24 1.54 -13.07 -11.19
N VAL A 25 1.66 -11.96 -10.45
CA VAL A 25 2.00 -10.65 -11.04
C VAL A 25 3.48 -10.30 -10.97
N GLY A 26 4.28 -11.00 -10.13
CA GLY A 26 5.70 -10.73 -9.95
C GLY A 26 6.57 -10.96 -11.19
N GLY A 27 6.04 -11.64 -12.22
CA GLY A 27 6.71 -11.88 -13.50
C GLY A 27 6.33 -10.90 -14.63
N LEU A 28 5.45 -9.93 -14.38
CA LEU A 28 5.01 -8.95 -15.39
C LEU A 28 6.09 -7.89 -15.63
N ALA A 29 7.02 -8.16 -16.55
CA ALA A 29 8.18 -7.30 -16.82
C ALA A 29 7.86 -5.98 -17.54
N GLU A 30 6.67 -5.83 -18.13
CA GLU A 30 6.33 -4.68 -18.98
C GLU A 30 5.70 -3.51 -18.21
N ALA A 31 5.32 -3.69 -16.95
CA ALA A 31 4.64 -2.67 -16.15
C ALA A 31 5.16 -2.64 -14.70
N THR A 32 5.18 -1.46 -14.10
CA THR A 32 5.38 -1.34 -12.65
C THR A 32 4.06 -1.65 -11.96
N VAL A 33 4.03 -2.72 -11.15
CA VAL A 33 2.85 -3.14 -10.39
C VAL A 33 3.00 -2.71 -8.94
N VAL A 34 2.06 -1.89 -8.47
CA VAL A 34 1.99 -1.43 -7.08
C VAL A 34 0.73 -2.00 -6.42
N LEU A 35 0.89 -2.72 -5.32
CA LEU A 35 -0.23 -3.21 -4.51
C LEU A 35 -0.46 -2.30 -3.31
N ALA A 36 -1.59 -1.59 -3.29
CA ALA A 36 -2.06 -0.82 -2.14
C ALA A 36 -2.96 -1.68 -1.26
N VAL A 37 -2.38 -2.20 -0.17
CA VAL A 37 -3.03 -3.19 0.72
C VAL A 37 -3.43 -2.57 2.07
N PRO A 38 -4.42 -3.14 2.79
CA PRO A 38 -4.71 -2.74 4.17
C PRO A 38 -3.46 -2.74 5.05
N ALA A 39 -3.36 -1.76 5.95
CA ALA A 39 -2.20 -1.57 6.82
C ALA A 39 -1.76 -2.84 7.60
N PRO A 40 -2.66 -3.70 8.12
CA PRO A 40 -2.25 -4.93 8.79
C PRO A 40 -1.40 -5.87 7.90
N TYR A 41 -1.67 -5.91 6.60
CA TYR A 41 -0.96 -6.79 5.66
C TYR A 41 0.37 -6.20 5.17
N LEU A 42 0.64 -4.91 5.39
CA LEU A 42 1.93 -4.30 5.04
C LEU A 42 3.09 -4.97 5.77
N SER A 43 2.86 -5.50 6.98
CA SER A 43 3.89 -6.20 7.76
C SER A 43 4.40 -7.47 7.09
N LEU A 44 3.56 -8.11 6.26
CA LEU A 44 3.88 -9.34 5.55
C LEU A 44 4.73 -9.10 4.30
N THR A 45 4.78 -7.85 3.81
CA THR A 45 5.45 -7.49 2.55
C THR A 45 6.96 -7.77 2.57
N LYS A 46 7.60 -7.63 3.74
CA LYS A 46 9.02 -7.98 3.95
C LYS A 46 9.35 -9.44 3.65
N GLY A 47 8.35 -10.33 3.67
CA GLY A 47 8.52 -11.75 3.35
C GLY A 47 8.71 -12.06 1.85
N PHE A 48 8.51 -11.08 0.96
CA PHE A 48 8.56 -11.27 -0.49
C PHE A 48 9.88 -10.78 -1.11
N GLY A 49 11.01 -11.26 -0.58
CA GLY A 49 12.35 -10.72 -0.86
C GLY A 49 12.89 -10.77 -2.31
N ASN A 50 12.10 -11.13 -3.33
CA ASN A 50 12.50 -11.21 -4.74
C ASN A 50 11.35 -10.86 -5.72
N THR A 51 10.36 -10.09 -5.26
CA THR A 51 9.27 -9.67 -6.15
C THR A 51 9.56 -8.35 -6.85
N GLN A 52 9.08 -8.20 -8.09
CA GLN A 52 9.03 -6.91 -8.79
C GLN A 52 7.82 -6.06 -8.38
N VAL A 53 6.95 -6.60 -7.51
CA VAL A 53 5.83 -5.87 -6.94
C VAL A 53 6.33 -4.82 -5.97
N GLU A 54 5.85 -3.60 -6.14
CA GLU A 54 6.06 -2.50 -5.20
C GLU A 54 4.85 -2.37 -4.25
N TRP A 55 5.10 -1.86 -3.05
CA TRP A 55 4.11 -1.83 -1.97
C TRP A 55 3.60 -0.41 -1.69
N ALA A 56 2.30 -0.29 -1.48
CA ALA A 56 1.65 0.96 -1.09
C ALA A 56 0.80 0.84 0.18
N GLY A 57 0.86 1.87 1.03
CA GLY A 57 -0.19 2.13 2.02
C GLY A 57 -1.45 2.73 1.36
N GLN A 58 -2.62 2.53 1.96
CA GLN A 58 -3.89 3.09 1.45
C GLN A 58 -4.24 4.48 2.01
N ASN A 59 -3.51 4.91 3.04
CA ASN A 59 -3.61 6.22 3.67
C ASN A 59 -2.32 6.50 4.44
N VAL A 60 -2.00 7.77 4.63
CA VAL A 60 -0.88 8.21 5.46
C VAL A 60 -1.19 9.55 6.12
N HIS A 61 -0.80 9.69 7.37
CA HIS A 61 -0.90 10.95 8.09
C HIS A 61 0.26 11.87 7.71
N TRP A 62 -0.02 13.18 7.54
CA TRP A 62 0.97 14.15 7.08
C TRP A 62 2.05 14.50 8.12
N LEU A 63 1.76 14.30 9.40
CA LEU A 63 2.75 14.49 10.47
C LEU A 63 3.62 13.25 10.66
N LYS A 64 4.89 13.48 11.05
CA LYS A 64 5.87 12.42 11.31
C LYS A 64 5.51 11.55 12.52
N SER A 65 4.93 12.15 13.55
CA SER A 65 4.46 11.50 14.78
C SER A 65 3.54 12.45 15.56
N GLY A 66 2.75 11.92 16.50
CA GLY A 66 1.89 12.72 17.38
C GLY A 66 0.75 11.91 17.99
N PRO A 67 -0.16 12.56 18.76
CA PRO A 67 -1.28 11.91 19.44
C PRO A 67 -2.45 11.60 18.47
N TYR A 68 -2.17 10.90 17.37
CA TYR A 68 -3.12 10.55 16.32
C TYR A 68 -3.41 9.04 16.36
N THR A 69 -4.21 8.63 17.35
CA THR A 69 -4.54 7.21 17.56
C THR A 69 -5.16 6.59 16.31
N GLY A 70 -4.57 5.49 15.84
CA GLY A 70 -5.04 4.75 14.65
C GLY A 70 -4.41 5.21 13.34
N GLU A 71 -3.72 6.35 13.31
CA GLU A 71 -3.05 6.84 12.12
C GLU A 71 -1.65 6.24 11.92
N VAL A 72 -1.20 6.22 10.66
CA VAL A 72 0.12 5.71 10.26
C VAL A 72 0.90 6.84 9.60
N SER A 73 2.12 7.12 10.06
CA SER A 73 2.97 8.14 9.45
C SER A 73 3.79 7.60 8.28
N ALA A 74 4.23 8.50 7.40
CA ALA A 74 5.05 8.12 6.25
C ALA A 74 6.35 7.41 6.66
N SER A 75 6.96 7.80 7.79
CA SER A 75 8.16 7.14 8.30
C SER A 75 7.91 5.70 8.72
N MET A 76 6.72 5.38 9.26
CA MET A 76 6.34 4.00 9.60
C MET A 76 6.22 3.15 8.33
N LEU A 77 5.62 3.69 7.26
CA LEU A 77 5.53 3.00 5.96
C LEU A 77 6.93 2.70 5.39
N VAL A 78 7.82 3.70 5.40
CA VAL A 78 9.20 3.54 4.92
C VAL A 78 9.96 2.48 5.74
N GLU A 79 9.81 2.46 7.06
CA GLU A 79 10.41 1.43 7.93
C GLU A 79 9.90 0.01 7.59
N MET A 80 8.67 -0.08 7.06
CA MET A 80 8.09 -1.33 6.58
C MET A 80 8.56 -1.75 5.18
N GLY A 81 9.33 -0.90 4.47
CA GLY A 81 9.74 -1.14 3.08
C GLY A 81 8.69 -0.74 2.05
N VAL A 82 7.72 0.09 2.44
CA VAL A 82 6.63 0.57 1.59
C VAL A 82 7.04 1.89 0.95
N GLY A 83 7.14 1.91 -0.38
CA GLY A 83 7.61 3.07 -1.16
C GLY A 83 6.51 4.00 -1.66
N TRP A 84 5.25 3.56 -1.62
CA TRP A 84 4.11 4.28 -2.18
C TRP A 84 3.01 4.50 -1.14
N CYS A 85 2.15 5.47 -1.39
CA CYS A 85 0.92 5.62 -0.62
C CYS A 85 -0.17 6.30 -1.45
N LEU A 86 -1.41 5.84 -1.30
CA LEU A 86 -2.58 6.55 -1.79
C LEU A 86 -2.92 7.72 -0.86
N VAL A 87 -3.29 8.86 -1.44
CA VAL A 87 -3.73 10.07 -0.71
C VAL A 87 -4.96 10.64 -1.40
N GLY A 88 -5.93 11.13 -0.63
CA GLY A 88 -7.11 11.78 -1.19
C GLY A 88 -8.02 10.86 -2.01
N HIS A 89 -8.05 9.56 -1.69
CA HIS A 89 -8.98 8.62 -2.33
C HIS A 89 -10.43 9.08 -2.08
N SER A 90 -11.32 8.92 -3.06
CA SER A 90 -12.70 9.44 -2.96
C SER A 90 -13.45 8.94 -1.74
N GLU A 91 -13.28 7.67 -1.36
CA GLU A 91 -13.85 7.08 -0.14
C GLU A 91 -13.36 7.79 1.14
N ARG A 92 -12.13 8.31 1.15
CA ARG A 92 -11.60 9.09 2.27
C ARG A 92 -12.14 10.49 2.33
N ARG A 93 -12.26 11.16 1.19
CA ARG A 93 -12.91 12.47 1.10
C ARG A 93 -14.38 12.39 1.52
N GLN A 94 -15.10 11.35 1.07
CA GLN A 94 -16.53 11.18 1.32
C GLN A 94 -16.85 10.68 2.74
N HIS A 95 -16.08 9.75 3.28
CA HIS A 95 -16.43 9.07 4.54
C HIS A 95 -15.56 9.47 5.73
N PHE A 96 -14.37 10.01 5.49
CA PHE A 96 -13.37 10.29 6.52
C PHE A 96 -12.93 11.77 6.56
N SER A 97 -13.68 12.66 5.88
CA SER A 97 -13.47 14.11 5.89
C SER A 97 -12.05 14.54 5.47
N GLU A 98 -11.40 13.76 4.60
CA GLU A 98 -10.13 14.18 4.01
C GLU A 98 -10.36 15.35 3.05
N THR A 99 -9.56 16.40 3.17
CA THR A 99 -9.70 17.66 2.41
C THR A 99 -8.65 17.76 1.30
N ASP A 100 -8.74 18.81 0.47
CA ASP A 100 -7.75 19.10 -0.57
C ASP A 100 -6.43 19.66 0.00
#